data_AF-A0A953P3J0-F1
#
_entry.id   AF-A0A953P3J0-F1
#
_cell.length_a   1.000
_cell.length_b   1.000
_cell.length_c   1.000
_cell.angle_alpha   90.00
_cell.angle_beta   90.00
_cell.angle_gamma   90.00
#
_symmetry.space_group_name_H-M   'P 1'
#
loop_
_entity.id
_entity.type
_entity.pdbx_description
1 polymer ?
#
loop_
_entity_poly.entity_id
_entity_poly.type
_entity_poly.pdbx_seq_one_letter_code
_entity_poly.pdbx_strand_id
1 'polypeptide(L)'
;MNTRANAVSFKGFVADRIEAGAVLKKPGDLAVISREKMPRWIVLRCPSGCGDDVLLNLDRRTGRAWSLYREFGKRVSIYPSIWRDTGCRSHFIVWKNRVIWCDYDEALLDIGEAIDADKSASVLKILGESQTYISYEEIATRLNAIPWEILTLCHRLVREGLIEEGRIKERGKFKLVDS
;
A
#
# COMPACT_ATOMS: atom_id res chain seq x y z
N MET A 1 -19.22 -6.25 -20.13
CA MET A 1 -17.84 -6.46 -19.64
C MET A 1 -17.62 -5.56 -18.44
N ASN A 2 -17.50 -6.10 -17.22
CA ASN A 2 -17.15 -5.26 -16.07
C ASN A 2 -15.64 -5.01 -16.10
N THR A 3 -15.26 -3.81 -16.55
CA THR A 3 -13.86 -3.38 -16.63
C THR A 3 -13.30 -3.26 -15.22
N ARG A 4 -12.09 -3.81 -15.00
CA ARG A 4 -11.36 -3.61 -13.73
C ARG A 4 -11.10 -2.13 -13.52
N ALA A 5 -11.35 -1.64 -12.31
CA ALA A 5 -10.96 -0.30 -11.92
C ALA A 5 -9.43 -0.22 -11.77
N ASN A 6 -8.85 0.87 -12.26
CA ASN A 6 -7.42 1.19 -12.12
C ASN A 6 -7.14 2.15 -10.95
N ALA A 7 -8.19 2.60 -10.25
CA ALA A 7 -8.10 3.54 -9.15
C ALA A 7 -9.24 3.31 -8.15
N VAL A 8 -9.01 3.74 -6.90
CA VAL A 8 -10.02 3.84 -5.86
C VAL A 8 -10.54 5.27 -5.73
N SER A 9 -11.80 5.40 -5.31
CA SER A 9 -12.44 6.68 -5.03
C SER A 9 -12.88 6.73 -3.58
N PHE A 10 -12.16 7.48 -2.75
CA PHE A 10 -12.49 7.62 -1.33
C PHE A 10 -13.74 8.50 -1.12
N LYS A 11 -14.81 7.90 -0.62
CA LYS A 11 -16.11 8.54 -0.36
C LYS A 11 -16.21 9.21 1.00
N GLY A 12 -15.32 8.88 1.93
CA GLY A 12 -15.29 9.46 3.27
C GLY A 12 -15.52 8.43 4.36
N PHE A 13 -15.82 8.95 5.55
CA PHE A 13 -16.13 8.15 6.73
C PHE A 13 -17.64 7.96 6.85
N VAL A 14 -18.04 6.77 7.31
CA VAL A 14 -19.43 6.36 7.52
C VAL A 14 -19.56 5.66 8.88
N ALA A 15 -20.77 5.61 9.43
CA ALA A 15 -21.02 5.00 10.74
C ALA A 15 -21.04 3.46 10.67
N ASP A 16 -21.51 2.89 9.57
CA ASP A 16 -21.72 1.44 9.42
C ASP A 16 -21.72 0.98 7.95
N ARG A 17 -22.06 -0.30 7.74
CA ARG A 17 -22.11 -0.93 6.41
C ARG A 17 -23.30 -0.48 5.57
N ILE A 18 -24.39 -0.03 6.18
CA ILE A 18 -25.58 0.45 5.46
C ILE A 18 -25.23 1.78 4.80
N GLU A 19 -24.65 2.70 5.57
CA GLU A 19 -24.15 3.97 5.04
C GLU A 19 -23.05 3.76 4.00
N ALA A 20 -22.14 2.79 4.21
CA ALA A 20 -21.16 2.40 3.20
C ALA A 20 -21.86 2.00 1.89
N GLY A 21 -22.82 1.07 1.93
CA GLY A 21 -23.59 0.65 0.75
C GLY A 21 -24.32 1.80 0.04
N ALA A 22 -24.73 2.83 0.80
CA ALA A 22 -25.36 4.02 0.24
C ALA A 22 -24.39 4.88 -0.59
N VAL A 23 -23.08 4.86 -0.31
CA VAL A 23 -22.07 5.68 -1.03
C VAL A 23 -21.22 4.90 -2.04
N LEU A 24 -21.11 3.57 -1.89
CA LEU A 24 -20.32 2.71 -2.76
C LEU A 24 -21.11 2.28 -4.00
N LYS A 25 -20.93 2.99 -5.12
CA LYS A 25 -21.73 2.80 -6.35
C LYS A 25 -20.98 2.10 -7.47
N LYS A 26 -19.67 2.30 -7.56
CA LYS A 26 -18.83 1.80 -8.66
C LYS A 26 -17.67 0.93 -8.13
N PRO A 27 -17.15 -0.03 -8.91
CA PRO A 27 -15.89 -0.70 -8.59
C PRO A 27 -14.78 0.31 -8.25
N GLY A 28 -14.06 0.06 -7.16
CA GLY A 28 -13.04 0.98 -6.65
C GLY A 28 -13.56 2.06 -5.69
N ASP A 29 -14.87 2.27 -5.56
CA ASP A 29 -15.39 3.14 -4.51
C ASP A 29 -15.01 2.56 -3.13
N LEU A 30 -14.57 3.42 -2.23
CA LEU A 30 -14.09 3.06 -0.91
C LEU A 30 -14.66 3.99 0.16
N ALA A 31 -15.11 3.42 1.28
CA ALA A 31 -15.52 4.15 2.47
C ALA A 31 -14.86 3.55 3.72
N VAL A 32 -14.73 4.35 4.77
CA VAL A 32 -14.15 3.91 6.04
C VAL A 32 -15.21 3.96 7.12
N ILE A 33 -15.48 2.81 7.75
CA ILE A 33 -16.34 2.74 8.92
C ILE A 33 -15.53 3.21 10.12
N SER A 34 -16.03 4.24 10.79
CA SER A 34 -15.43 4.79 12.01
C SER A 34 -16.41 4.75 13.17
N ARG A 35 -15.91 4.39 14.36
CA ARG A 35 -16.64 4.52 15.62
C ARG A 35 -15.86 5.44 16.54
N GLU A 36 -16.52 6.46 17.10
CA GLU A 36 -15.88 7.42 18.01
C GLU A 36 -14.59 8.02 17.42
N LYS A 37 -14.64 8.40 16.14
CA LYS A 37 -13.50 8.93 15.35
C LYS A 37 -12.34 7.95 15.14
N MET A 38 -12.45 6.69 15.58
CA MET A 38 -11.47 5.63 15.34
C MET A 38 -11.86 4.81 14.10
N PRO A 39 -11.03 4.79 13.04
CA PRO A 39 -11.22 3.91 11.89
C PRO A 39 -11.22 2.44 12.33
N ARG A 40 -12.22 1.68 11.88
CA ARG A 40 -12.37 0.25 12.22
C ARG A 40 -12.26 -0.64 11.00
N TRP A 41 -12.91 -0.26 9.91
CA TRP A 41 -12.96 -1.06 8.69
C TRP A 41 -12.89 -0.19 7.45
N ILE A 42 -12.27 -0.71 6.40
CA ILE A 42 -12.49 -0.25 5.04
C ILE A 42 -13.59 -1.13 4.43
N VAL A 43 -14.54 -0.50 3.75
CA VAL A 43 -15.45 -1.16 2.81
C VAL A 43 -15.08 -0.66 1.41
N LEU A 44 -14.61 -1.58 0.56
CA LEU A 44 -14.16 -1.29 -0.80
C LEU A 44 -15.00 -2.09 -1.78
N ARG A 45 -15.73 -1.43 -2.68
CA ARG A 45 -16.40 -2.14 -3.77
C ARG A 45 -15.33 -2.76 -4.66
N CYS A 46 -15.33 -4.09 -4.80
CA CYS A 46 -14.20 -4.81 -5.36
C CYS A 46 -13.78 -4.23 -6.73
N PRO A 47 -12.52 -3.75 -6.86
CA PRO A 47 -12.04 -3.13 -8.10
C PRO A 47 -12.08 -4.06 -9.31
N SER A 48 -12.15 -5.38 -9.09
CA SER A 48 -12.28 -6.35 -10.18
C SER A 48 -13.61 -6.27 -10.92
N GLY A 49 -14.62 -5.61 -10.32
CA GLY A 49 -15.96 -5.54 -10.88
C GLY A 49 -16.83 -6.77 -10.62
N CYS A 50 -16.42 -7.67 -9.71
CA CYS A 50 -17.19 -8.89 -9.41
C CYS A 50 -18.50 -8.66 -8.65
N GLY A 51 -18.77 -7.43 -8.17
CA GLY A 51 -19.99 -7.06 -7.46
C GLY A 51 -19.87 -7.04 -5.94
N ASP A 52 -18.99 -7.86 -5.37
CA ASP A 52 -18.74 -7.94 -3.93
C ASP A 52 -18.06 -6.70 -3.34
N ASP A 53 -18.22 -6.52 -2.03
CA ASP A 53 -17.41 -5.62 -1.22
C ASP A 53 -16.26 -6.38 -0.55
N VAL A 54 -15.09 -5.75 -0.52
CA VAL A 54 -13.91 -6.17 0.24
C VAL A 54 -13.91 -5.44 1.58
N LEU A 55 -13.89 -6.20 2.67
CA LEU A 55 -13.76 -5.67 4.03
C LEU A 55 -12.32 -5.82 4.50
N LEU A 56 -11.72 -4.70 4.93
CA LEU A 56 -10.36 -4.71 5.48
C LEU A 56 -10.40 -4.21 6.91
N ASN A 57 -9.90 -5.00 7.84
CA ASN A 57 -9.77 -4.60 9.24
C ASN A 57 -8.71 -3.50 9.38
N LEU A 58 -9.02 -2.42 10.09
CA LEU A 58 -8.06 -1.38 10.48
C LEU A 58 -7.71 -1.42 11.98
N ASP A 59 -8.43 -2.21 12.76
CA ASP A 59 -8.25 -2.31 14.21
C ASP A 59 -7.27 -3.44 14.57
N ARG A 60 -6.00 -3.04 14.79
CA ARG A 60 -4.89 -3.94 15.16
C ARG A 60 -5.15 -4.74 16.45
N ARG A 61 -6.07 -4.32 17.32
CA ARG A 61 -6.41 -5.05 18.55
C ARG A 61 -7.26 -6.30 18.30
N THR A 62 -7.89 -6.38 17.12
CA THR A 62 -8.85 -7.45 16.77
C THR A 62 -8.27 -8.50 15.83
N GLY A 63 -7.00 -8.35 15.44
CA GLY A 63 -6.29 -9.30 14.59
C GLY A 63 -5.40 -8.60 13.56
N ARG A 64 -5.07 -9.33 12.49
CA ARG A 64 -4.35 -8.75 11.34
C ARG A 64 -5.14 -7.57 10.80
N ALA A 65 -4.46 -6.45 10.58
CA ALA A 65 -5.07 -5.21 10.16
C ALA A 65 -4.22 -4.55 9.08
N TRP A 66 -4.91 -3.86 8.18
CA TRP A 66 -4.31 -2.99 7.20
C TRP A 66 -4.05 -1.61 7.84
N SER A 67 -3.02 -0.94 7.36
CA SER A 67 -2.78 0.48 7.58
C SER A 67 -3.43 1.28 6.46
N LEU A 68 -4.16 2.33 6.82
CA LEU A 68 -4.70 3.32 5.89
C LEU A 68 -3.87 4.61 6.01
N TYR A 69 -3.20 4.98 4.93
CA TYR A 69 -2.49 6.26 4.81
C TYR A 69 -3.35 7.23 4.02
N ARG A 70 -3.48 8.46 4.53
CA ARG A 70 -4.25 9.54 3.90
C ARG A 70 -3.34 10.73 3.69
N GLU A 71 -3.21 11.15 2.44
CA GLU A 71 -2.48 12.35 2.04
C GLU A 71 -3.48 13.47 1.66
N PHE A 72 -2.96 14.67 1.42
CA PHE A 72 -3.79 15.81 0.99
C PHE A 72 -4.58 15.49 -0.29
N GLY A 73 -5.78 16.05 -0.43
CA GLY A 73 -6.59 15.87 -1.64
C GLY A 73 -7.27 14.50 -1.80
N LYS A 74 -7.66 13.84 -0.70
CA LYS A 74 -8.33 12.51 -0.69
C LYS A 74 -7.50 11.39 -1.33
N ARG A 75 -6.18 11.50 -1.33
CA ARG A 75 -5.28 10.41 -1.72
C ARG A 75 -5.20 9.38 -0.60
N VAL A 76 -5.49 8.13 -0.91
CA VAL A 76 -5.43 7.01 0.02
C VAL A 76 -4.46 5.95 -0.47
N SER A 77 -3.72 5.37 0.48
CA SER A 77 -2.90 4.18 0.27
C SER A 77 -3.22 3.17 1.35
N ILE A 78 -3.25 1.89 0.98
CA ILE A 78 -3.58 0.79 1.88
C ILE A 78 -2.40 -0.18 1.89
N TYR A 79 -1.96 -0.56 3.09
CA TYR A 79 -0.85 -1.47 3.29
C TYR A 79 -1.23 -2.59 4.26
N PRO A 80 -0.84 -3.85 4.05
CA PRO A 80 -0.12 -4.40 2.89
C PRO A 80 -1.06 -4.61 1.69
N SER A 81 -0.65 -5.44 0.72
CA SER A 81 -1.47 -5.77 -0.45
C SER A 81 -2.80 -6.42 -0.03
N ILE A 82 -3.80 -6.35 -0.90
CA ILE A 82 -5.12 -6.94 -0.71
C ILE A 82 -5.19 -8.18 -1.58
N TRP A 83 -5.19 -9.35 -0.96
CA TRP A 83 -5.39 -10.63 -1.62
C TRP A 83 -6.70 -11.25 -1.13
N ARG A 84 -7.64 -11.46 -2.05
CA ARG A 84 -8.81 -12.28 -1.79
C ARG A 84 -8.46 -13.76 -2.02
N ASP A 85 -8.62 -14.58 -1.01
CA ASP A 85 -8.50 -16.05 -1.08
C ASP A 85 -9.78 -16.72 -1.62
N THR A 86 -10.89 -16.00 -1.57
CA THR A 86 -12.25 -16.43 -1.95
C THR A 86 -12.87 -15.47 -2.98
N GLY A 87 -13.97 -15.89 -3.61
CA GLY A 87 -14.65 -15.09 -4.63
C GLY A 87 -13.81 -14.89 -5.89
N CYS A 88 -13.64 -13.64 -6.34
CA CYS A 88 -12.91 -13.34 -7.58
C CYS A 88 -11.39 -13.55 -7.52
N ARG A 89 -10.85 -13.86 -6.33
CA ARG A 89 -9.42 -14.11 -6.09
C ARG A 89 -8.46 -13.02 -6.58
N SER A 90 -8.94 -11.78 -6.61
CA SER A 90 -8.14 -10.62 -6.99
C SER A 90 -6.97 -10.38 -6.03
N HIS A 91 -5.81 -10.03 -6.58
CA HIS A 91 -4.65 -9.56 -5.81
C HIS A 91 -4.18 -8.21 -6.36
N PHE A 92 -4.18 -7.20 -5.50
CA PHE A 92 -3.82 -5.83 -5.88
C PHE A 92 -3.31 -5.01 -4.68
N ILE A 93 -2.63 -3.92 -5.00
CA ILE A 93 -2.20 -2.88 -4.06
C ILE A 93 -3.02 -1.61 -4.32
N VAL A 94 -3.28 -0.84 -3.25
CA VAL A 94 -3.81 0.52 -3.36
C VAL A 94 -2.74 1.50 -2.91
N TRP A 95 -2.21 2.29 -3.84
CA TRP A 95 -1.19 3.30 -3.55
C TRP A 95 -1.49 4.61 -4.28
N LYS A 96 -1.63 5.71 -3.53
CA LYS A 96 -1.97 7.05 -4.04
C LYS A 96 -3.21 7.03 -4.94
N ASN A 97 -4.27 6.39 -4.46
CA ASN A 97 -5.52 6.07 -5.18
C ASN A 97 -5.40 5.11 -6.36
N ARG A 98 -4.21 4.69 -6.81
CA ARG A 98 -4.08 3.73 -7.92
C ARG A 98 -4.33 2.31 -7.42
N VAL A 99 -5.03 1.52 -8.22
CA VAL A 99 -5.12 0.06 -8.06
C VAL A 99 -4.04 -0.55 -8.94
N ILE A 100 -3.06 -1.18 -8.31
CA ILE A 100 -1.93 -1.83 -8.96
C ILE A 100 -2.17 -3.32 -8.86
N TRP A 101 -2.45 -3.95 -9.99
CA TRP A 101 -2.75 -5.37 -10.03
C TRP A 101 -1.46 -6.18 -9.93
N CYS A 102 -1.46 -7.22 -9.09
CA CYS A 102 -0.30 -8.07 -8.82
C CYS A 102 -0.35 -9.38 -9.63
N ASP A 103 -1.05 -9.36 -10.76
CA ASP A 103 -1.08 -10.46 -11.73
C ASP A 103 0.23 -10.60 -12.51
N TYR A 104 1.10 -9.59 -12.47
CA TYR A 104 2.46 -9.61 -13.01
C TYR A 104 3.42 -8.91 -12.04
N ASP A 105 4.58 -9.52 -11.76
CA ASP A 105 5.53 -9.14 -10.68
C ASP A 105 6.09 -7.70 -10.77
N GLU A 106 5.97 -7.00 -11.91
CA GLU A 106 6.72 -5.77 -12.21
C GLU A 106 5.96 -4.44 -11.97
N ALA A 107 4.65 -4.48 -11.72
CA ALA A 107 3.78 -3.29 -11.77
C ALA A 107 4.09 -2.18 -10.75
N LEU A 108 4.86 -2.45 -9.70
CA LEU A 108 5.28 -1.45 -8.70
C LEU A 108 6.43 -0.55 -9.20
N LEU A 109 7.28 -1.05 -10.09
CA LEU A 109 8.50 -0.36 -10.53
C LEU A 109 8.20 0.86 -11.41
N ASP A 110 7.16 0.77 -12.23
CA ASP A 110 6.77 1.83 -13.19
C ASP A 110 6.16 3.08 -12.52
N ILE A 111 5.84 3.01 -11.22
CA ILE A 111 5.12 4.08 -10.51
C ILE A 111 6.11 5.02 -9.79
N GLY A 112 7.38 4.61 -9.67
CA GLY A 112 8.41 5.27 -8.86
C GLY A 112 9.12 6.48 -9.47
N GLU A 113 8.83 6.85 -10.71
CA GLU A 113 9.61 7.88 -11.43
C GLU A 113 9.53 9.29 -10.82
N ALA A 114 8.57 9.56 -9.94
CA ALA A 114 8.41 10.86 -9.28
C ALA A 114 8.77 10.87 -7.78
N ILE A 115 9.56 9.90 -7.30
CA ILE A 115 9.98 9.87 -5.89
C ILE A 115 11.15 10.84 -5.64
N ASP A 116 10.92 11.77 -4.72
CA ASP A 116 11.78 12.88 -4.28
C ASP A 116 13.25 12.47 -4.04
N ALA A 117 14.19 13.30 -4.52
CA ALA A 117 15.62 13.12 -4.29
C ALA A 117 15.97 13.16 -2.80
N ASP A 118 15.26 13.96 -2.00
CA ASP A 118 15.48 14.11 -0.55
C ASP A 118 15.26 12.79 0.22
N LYS A 119 14.25 12.01 -0.18
CA LYS A 119 13.99 10.69 0.42
C LYS A 119 15.10 9.68 0.11
N SER A 120 15.74 9.77 -1.06
CA SER A 120 16.84 8.88 -1.44
C SER A 120 18.02 9.05 -0.48
N ALA A 121 18.42 10.30 -0.23
CA ALA A 121 19.48 10.62 0.71
C ALA A 121 19.16 10.11 2.13
N SER A 122 17.91 10.28 2.57
CA SER A 122 17.46 9.79 3.88
C SER A 122 17.51 8.26 4.00
N VAL A 123 17.13 7.52 2.96
CA VAL A 123 17.24 6.05 2.93
C VAL A 123 18.71 5.62 2.98
N LEU A 124 19.56 6.21 2.15
CA LEU A 124 21.00 5.89 2.13
C LEU A 124 21.66 6.19 3.48
N LYS A 125 21.29 7.29 4.15
CA LYS A 125 21.76 7.61 5.50
C LYS A 125 21.37 6.53 6.51
N ILE A 126 20.10 6.12 6.54
CA ILE A 126 19.61 5.06 7.44
C ILE A 126 20.37 3.74 7.21
N LEU A 127 20.61 3.39 5.94
CA LEU A 127 21.32 2.17 5.59
C LEU A 127 22.81 2.26 5.93
N GLY A 128 23.44 3.43 5.80
CA GLY A 128 24.86 3.62 6.14
C GLY A 128 25.14 3.65 7.64
N GLU A 129 24.15 3.98 8.46
CA GLU A 129 24.23 3.85 9.92
C GLU A 129 24.08 2.39 10.39
N SER A 130 23.74 1.46 9.48
CA SER A 130 23.54 0.03 9.78
C SER A 130 24.59 -0.84 9.09
N GLN A 131 25.14 -1.81 9.82
CA GLN A 131 26.00 -2.85 9.24
C GLN A 131 25.20 -4.08 8.77
N THR A 132 23.87 -4.03 8.81
CA THR A 132 22.97 -5.16 8.55
C THR A 132 21.82 -4.78 7.60
N TYR A 133 21.19 -5.79 6.99
CA TYR A 133 20.00 -5.61 6.18
C TYR A 133 18.81 -5.06 7.00
N ILE A 134 18.27 -3.93 6.56
CA ILE A 134 17.07 -3.30 7.17
C ILE A 134 15.86 -3.52 6.25
N SER A 135 14.70 -3.90 6.80
CA SER A 135 13.49 -4.04 5.99
C SER A 135 12.96 -2.69 5.50
N TYR A 136 12.34 -2.66 4.31
CA TYR A 136 11.71 -1.42 3.81
C TYR A 136 10.60 -0.91 4.75
N GLU A 137 9.94 -1.80 5.48
CA GLU A 137 8.91 -1.43 6.47
C GLU A 137 9.51 -0.67 7.66
N GLU A 138 10.70 -1.08 8.11
CA GLU A 138 11.42 -0.41 9.18
C GLU A 138 11.92 0.96 8.72
N ILE A 139 12.50 1.04 7.52
CA ILE A 139 12.90 2.31 6.90
C ILE A 139 11.68 3.24 6.77
N ALA A 140 10.54 2.74 6.30
CA ALA A 140 9.30 3.50 6.22
C ALA A 140 8.81 4.02 7.57
N THR A 141 8.96 3.21 8.62
CA THR A 141 8.62 3.62 9.99
C THR A 141 9.51 4.77 10.46
N ARG A 142 10.83 4.65 10.27
CA ARG A 142 11.80 5.69 10.66
C ARG A 142 11.58 7.01 9.92
N LEU A 143 11.15 6.94 8.65
CA LEU A 143 10.88 8.12 7.81
C LEU A 143 9.43 8.62 7.87
N ASN A 144 8.56 7.99 8.68
CA ASN A 144 7.12 8.27 8.68
C ASN A 144 6.51 8.28 7.26
N ALA A 145 6.95 7.32 6.43
CA ALA A 145 6.60 7.21 5.03
C ALA A 145 5.64 6.04 4.76
N ILE A 146 5.04 6.04 3.58
CA ILE A 146 4.20 4.92 3.12
C ILE A 146 5.13 3.77 2.72
N PRO A 147 4.94 2.53 3.20
CA PRO A 147 5.86 1.42 2.89
C PRO A 147 6.03 1.15 1.38
N TRP A 148 4.97 1.31 0.59
CA TRP A 148 5.05 1.20 -0.87
C TRP A 148 6.01 2.21 -1.51
N GLU A 149 6.09 3.41 -0.96
CA GLU A 149 7.00 4.44 -1.44
C GLU A 149 8.45 4.05 -1.17
N ILE A 150 8.75 3.55 0.03
CA ILE A 150 10.09 3.11 0.39
C ILE A 150 10.50 1.87 -0.39
N LEU A 151 9.61 0.87 -0.54
CA LEU A 151 9.91 -0.32 -1.34
C LEU A 151 10.26 0.06 -2.79
N THR A 152 9.47 0.95 -3.39
CA THR A 152 9.71 1.42 -4.76
C THR A 152 11.05 2.19 -4.87
N LEU A 153 11.34 3.04 -3.89
CA LEU A 153 12.60 3.76 -3.81
C LEU A 153 13.81 2.82 -3.65
N CYS A 154 13.70 1.81 -2.77
CA CYS A 154 14.76 0.83 -2.57
C CYS A 154 15.04 0.06 -3.85
N HIS A 155 14.02 -0.41 -4.58
CA HIS A 155 14.24 -1.07 -5.88
C HIS A 155 14.90 -0.15 -6.91
N ARG A 156 14.57 1.15 -6.91
CA ARG A 156 15.28 2.13 -7.76
C ARG A 156 16.77 2.20 -7.39
N LEU A 157 17.08 2.35 -6.11
CA LEU A 157 18.47 2.41 -5.61
C LEU A 157 19.26 1.12 -5.88
N VAL A 158 18.60 -0.04 -5.88
CA VAL A 158 19.20 -1.32 -6.32
C VAL A 158 19.57 -1.27 -7.79
N ARG A 159 18.68 -0.76 -8.66
CA ARG A 159 18.96 -0.59 -10.10
C ARG A 159 20.09 0.39 -10.37
N GLU A 160 20.24 1.40 -9.52
CA GLU A 160 21.35 2.37 -9.56
C GLU A 160 22.66 1.81 -8.98
N GLY A 161 22.64 0.61 -8.38
CA GLY A 161 23.81 -0.03 -7.79
C GLY A 161 24.27 0.56 -6.45
N LEU A 162 23.43 1.36 -5.79
CA LEU A 162 23.78 2.03 -4.53
C LEU A 162 23.51 1.16 -3.30
N ILE A 163 22.51 0.27 -3.39
CA ILE A 163 22.12 -0.65 -2.33
C ILE A 163 21.88 -2.04 -2.93
N GLU A 164 21.91 -3.06 -2.09
CA GLU A 164 21.55 -4.44 -2.46
C GLU A 164 20.34 -4.94 -1.68
N GLU A 165 19.51 -5.77 -2.33
CA GLU A 165 18.41 -6.48 -1.68
C GLU A 165 18.89 -7.87 -1.22
N GLY A 166 18.56 -8.23 0.02
CA GLY A 166 18.85 -9.54 0.57
C GLY A 166 18.09 -10.65 -0.17
N ARG A 167 18.68 -11.86 -0.19
CA ARG A 167 18.09 -13.01 -0.90
C ARG A 167 17.26 -13.89 0.03
N ILE A 168 16.28 -14.59 -0.54
CA ILE A 168 15.49 -15.65 0.13
C ILE A 168 14.81 -15.13 1.43
N LYS A 169 15.46 -15.33 2.58
CA LYS A 169 14.94 -14.95 3.91
C LYS A 169 15.07 -13.46 4.19
N GLU A 170 15.87 -12.76 3.39
CA GLU A 170 16.13 -11.33 3.51
C GLU A 170 15.48 -10.52 2.38
N ARG A 171 14.62 -11.15 1.57
CA ARG A 171 13.84 -10.43 0.56
C ARG A 171 13.03 -9.31 1.21
N GLY A 172 13.01 -8.14 0.58
CA GLY A 172 12.44 -6.92 1.15
C GLY A 172 13.30 -6.26 2.23
N LYS A 173 14.56 -6.69 2.41
CA LYS A 173 15.55 -5.99 3.23
C LYS A 173 16.71 -5.51 2.39
N PHE A 174 17.26 -4.37 2.76
CA PHE A 174 18.26 -3.65 1.98
C PHE A 174 19.48 -3.28 2.82
N LYS A 175 20.65 -3.23 2.18
CA LYS A 175 21.93 -2.80 2.76
C LYS A 175 22.66 -1.92 1.73
N LEU A 176 23.51 -0.98 2.17
CA LEU A 176 24.45 -0.33 1.26
C LEU A 176 25.36 -1.38 0.60
N VAL A 177 25.69 -1.17 -0.68
CA VAL A 177 26.76 -1.93 -1.33
C VAL A 177 28.09 -1.56 -0.67
N ASP A 178 28.90 -2.55 -0.36
CA ASP A 178 30.24 -2.31 0.19
C ASP A 178 31.13 -1.74 -0.94
N SER A 179 31.52 -0.46 -0.81
CA SER A 179 32.42 0.23 -1.75
C SER A 179 33.86 -0.29 -1.69
#